data_AF-A0A5C1B6W0-F1
#
_entry.id   AF-A0A5C1B6W0-F1
#
_cell.length_a   1.000
_cell.length_b   1.000
_cell.length_c   1.000
_cell.angle_alpha   90.00
_cell.angle_beta   90.00
_cell.angle_gamma   90.00
#
_symmetry.space_group_name_H-M   'P 1'
#
loop_
_entity.id
_entity.type
_entity.pdbx_description
1 polymer ?
#
loop_
_entity_poly.entity_id
_entity_poly.type
_entity_poly.pdbx_seq_one_letter_code
_entity_poly.pdbx_strand_id
1 'polypeptide(L)'
;MTCTGAGSAHWHKDLKMLMLLKLIHELAPHLECDGEMEADTALVPLIRERVLPSSTLKEMANVLIFPNLDAANISYQFAKVMADALPVGPILIGTAKLAHILTGSVTAPGVVTMTAVAVVEAQESAAAAAGRG
;
A
#
# COMPACT_ATOMS: atom_id res chain seq x y z
N MET A 1 3.69 5.89 5.25
CA MET A 1 3.34 5.57 3.84
C MET A 1 4.39 6.15 2.91
N THR A 2 4.77 5.46 1.84
CA THR A 2 5.76 5.98 0.88
C THR A 2 5.31 5.81 -0.56
N CYS A 3 5.63 6.79 -1.38
CA CYS A 3 5.54 6.73 -2.83
C CYS A 3 6.86 6.17 -3.38
N THR A 4 6.86 4.89 -3.77
CA THR A 4 8.06 4.23 -4.31
C THR A 4 8.18 4.52 -5.81
N GLY A 5 9.34 4.98 -6.24
CA GLY A 5 9.67 5.12 -7.65
C GLY A 5 11.12 4.71 -7.90
N ALA A 6 11.45 4.48 -9.17
CA ALA A 6 12.78 4.02 -9.56
C ALA A 6 13.67 5.26 -9.67
N GLY A 7 14.49 5.51 -8.66
CA GLY A 7 15.48 6.57 -8.70
C GLY A 7 16.37 6.43 -9.93
N SER A 8 16.65 7.58 -10.57
CA SER A 8 17.66 7.83 -11.60
C SER A 8 17.29 7.73 -13.09
N ALA A 9 16.06 8.00 -13.52
CA ALA A 9 15.86 8.33 -14.94
C ALA A 9 14.64 9.21 -15.22
N HIS A 10 14.92 10.46 -15.58
CA HIS A 10 14.09 11.58 -16.03
C HIS A 10 13.03 11.22 -17.11
N TRP A 11 12.12 10.29 -16.81
CA TRP A 11 11.05 9.86 -17.70
C TRP A 11 9.69 10.10 -17.04
N HIS A 12 8.67 10.27 -17.87
CA HIS A 12 7.29 10.68 -17.56
C HIS A 12 6.58 10.05 -16.33
N LYS A 13 7.12 8.99 -15.72
CA LYS A 13 6.51 8.25 -14.61
C LYS A 13 6.71 8.96 -13.25
N ASP A 14 7.84 9.63 -13.07
CA ASP A 14 8.22 10.27 -11.79
C ASP A 14 7.30 11.45 -11.46
N LEU A 15 6.80 12.15 -12.49
CA LEU A 15 5.82 13.22 -12.34
C LEU A 15 4.50 12.75 -11.69
N LYS A 16 4.08 11.51 -11.95
CA LYS A 16 2.82 10.99 -11.40
C LYS A 16 2.91 10.80 -9.89
N MET A 17 4.02 10.26 -9.40
CA MET A 17 4.21 10.02 -7.96
C MET A 17 4.41 11.34 -7.21
N LEU A 18 5.10 12.30 -7.82
CA LEU A 18 5.22 13.66 -7.27
C LEU A 18 3.87 14.38 -7.19
N MET A 19 3.03 14.29 -8.23
CA MET A 19 1.68 14.85 -8.21
C MET A 19 0.80 14.16 -7.18
N LEU A 20 0.89 12.83 -7.06
CA LEU A 20 0.18 12.06 -6.04
C LEU A 20 0.59 12.52 -4.63
N LEU A 21 1.89 12.68 -4.37
CA LEU A 21 2.38 13.12 -3.07
C LEU A 21 1.81 14.51 -2.71
N LYS A 22 1.78 15.44 -3.67
CA LYS A 22 1.14 16.75 -3.46
C LYS A 22 -0.34 16.63 -3.11
N LEU A 23 -1.07 15.82 -3.88
CA LEU A 23 -2.50 15.60 -3.64
C LEU A 23 -2.77 14.97 -2.27
N ILE A 24 -1.94 14.02 -1.83
CA ILE A 24 -2.05 13.41 -0.50
C ILE A 24 -1.84 14.47 0.59
N HIS A 25 -0.84 15.34 0.45
CA HIS A 25 -0.61 16.41 1.41
C HIS A 25 -1.75 17.43 1.45
N GLU A 26 -2.40 17.71 0.31
CA GLU A 26 -3.57 18.60 0.25
C GLU A 26 -4.81 17.96 0.89
N LEU A 27 -5.07 16.68 0.65
CA LEU A 27 -6.25 15.98 1.15
C LEU A 27 -6.12 15.51 2.61
N ALA A 28 -4.92 15.13 3.03
CA ALA A 28 -4.63 14.54 4.33
C ALA A 28 -3.25 15.00 4.86
N PRO A 29 -3.11 16.27 5.26
CA PRO A 29 -1.82 16.83 5.71
C PRO A 29 -1.27 16.20 6.99
N HIS A 30 -2.10 15.49 7.76
CA HIS A 30 -1.72 14.80 8.99
C HIS A 30 -1.15 13.39 8.73
N LEU A 31 -1.24 12.89 7.50
CA LEU A 31 -0.76 11.56 7.15
C LEU A 31 0.76 11.57 7.00
N GLU A 32 1.46 10.67 7.70
CA GLU A 32 2.89 10.47 7.51
C GLU A 32 3.16 9.79 6.16
N CYS A 33 3.34 10.63 5.14
CA CYS A 33 3.58 10.23 3.76
C CYS A 33 4.82 10.92 3.22
N ASP A 34 5.64 10.17 2.48
CA ASP A 34 6.87 10.68 1.86
C ASP A 34 7.07 10.12 0.45
N GLY A 35 7.90 10.78 -0.34
CA GLY A 35 8.23 10.38 -1.71
C GLY A 35 9.07 11.40 -2.47
N GLU A 36 9.67 11.08 -3.61
CA GLU A 36 9.88 9.74 -4.19
C GLU A 36 11.06 9.04 -3.50
N MET A 37 10.90 7.75 -3.17
CA MET A 37 11.91 7.01 -2.41
C MET A 37 12.06 5.58 -2.91
N GLU A 38 13.29 5.08 -2.97
CA GLU A 38 13.57 3.67 -3.29
C GLU A 38 13.14 2.73 -2.17
N ALA A 39 12.87 1.46 -2.51
CA ALA A 39 12.30 0.49 -1.56
C ALA A 39 13.23 0.19 -0.36
N ASP A 40 14.54 0.20 -0.57
CA ASP A 40 15.54 0.01 0.49
C ASP A 40 15.55 1.19 1.46
N THR A 41 15.46 2.42 0.95
CA THR A 41 15.40 3.66 1.70
C THR A 41 14.07 3.76 2.46
N ALA A 42 12.99 3.22 1.89
CA ALA A 42 11.70 3.12 2.58
C ALA A 42 11.70 2.13 3.75
N LEU A 43 12.32 0.97 3.57
CA LEU A 43 12.26 -0.13 4.51
C LEU A 43 13.39 -0.10 5.55
N VAL A 44 14.49 0.58 5.29
CA VAL A 44 15.65 0.63 6.19
C VAL A 44 15.88 2.07 6.68
N PRO A 45 15.46 2.41 7.92
CA PRO A 45 15.61 3.77 8.47
C PRO A 45 17.06 4.28 8.45
N LEU A 46 18.04 3.40 8.67
CA LEU A 46 19.47 3.75 8.61
C LEU A 46 19.93 4.20 7.22
N ILE A 47 19.35 3.65 6.15
CA ILE A 47 19.62 4.10 4.78
C ILE A 47 18.87 5.42 4.53
N ARG A 48 17.62 5.51 5.00
CA ARG A 48 16.81 6.72 4.90
C ARG A 48 17.46 7.95 5.51
N GLU A 49 17.97 7.86 6.73
CA GLU A 49 18.64 8.98 7.39
C GLU A 49 19.87 9.47 6.63
N ARG A 50 20.51 8.60 5.85
CA ARG A 50 21.69 8.93 5.03
C ARG A 50 21.31 9.53 3.68
N VAL A 51 20.28 9.00 3.03
CA VAL A 51 19.89 9.39 1.66
C VAL A 51 18.87 10.53 1.65
N LEU A 52 17.94 10.53 2.62
CA LEU A 52 16.81 11.45 2.77
C LEU A 52 16.65 11.90 4.25
N PRO A 53 17.58 12.71 4.78
CA PRO A 53 17.54 13.17 6.18
C PRO A 53 16.35 14.08 6.48
N SER A 54 15.74 14.69 5.47
CA SER A 54 14.54 15.53 5.59
C SER A 54 13.23 14.74 5.51
N SER A 55 13.29 13.41 5.57
CA SER A 55 12.11 12.54 5.47
C SER A 55 11.11 12.81 6.59
N THR A 56 9.82 12.80 6.25
CA THR A 56 8.73 12.90 7.24
C THR A 56 8.45 11.56 7.94
N LEU A 57 9.00 10.46 7.42
CA LEU A 57 8.83 9.13 7.98
C LEU A 57 9.74 8.91 9.19
N LYS A 58 9.12 8.68 10.35
CA LYS A 58 9.84 8.38 11.60
C LYS A 58 10.30 6.93 11.66
N GLU A 59 9.48 6.00 11.19
CA GLU A 59 9.73 4.56 11.29
C GLU A 59 9.84 3.90 9.93
N MET A 60 9.97 2.56 9.89
CA MET A 60 9.91 1.78 8.65
C MET A 60 8.58 2.04 7.93
N ALA A 61 8.61 2.19 6.60
CA ALA A 61 7.39 2.32 5.84
C ALA A 61 6.55 1.04 5.92
N ASN A 62 5.32 1.15 6.43
CA ASN A 62 4.34 0.06 6.51
C ASN A 62 3.44 -0.05 5.28
N VAL A 63 3.36 1.01 4.47
CA VAL A 63 2.54 1.09 3.25
C VAL A 63 3.41 1.57 2.10
N LEU A 64 3.51 0.73 1.05
CA LEU A 64 4.23 1.02 -0.19
C LEU A 64 3.22 1.30 -1.31
N ILE A 65 3.31 2.47 -1.93
CA ILE A 65 2.52 2.82 -3.12
C ILE A 65 3.38 2.67 -4.36
N PHE A 66 2.89 1.94 -5.35
CA PHE A 66 3.57 1.70 -6.61
C PHE A 66 2.96 2.55 -7.74
N PRO A 67 3.77 2.96 -8.74
CA PRO A 67 3.33 3.84 -9.83
C PRO A 67 2.44 3.15 -10.87
N ASN A 68 2.42 1.81 -10.90
CA ASN A 68 1.61 1.01 -11.81
C ASN A 68 1.38 -0.41 -11.26
N LEU A 69 0.45 -1.13 -11.89
CA LEU A 69 0.06 -2.49 -11.50
C LEU A 69 1.20 -3.51 -11.68
N ASP A 70 2.03 -3.36 -12.70
CA ASP A 70 3.13 -4.30 -12.97
C ASP A 70 4.18 -4.25 -11.85
N ALA A 71 4.60 -3.04 -11.45
CA ALA A 71 5.52 -2.83 -10.33
C ALA A 71 4.94 -3.35 -9.01
N ALA A 72 3.64 -3.11 -8.77
CA ALA A 72 2.95 -3.63 -7.60
C ALA A 72 2.91 -5.16 -7.59
N ASN A 73 2.52 -5.78 -8.70
CA ASN A 73 2.36 -7.23 -8.79
C ASN A 73 3.70 -7.97 -8.71
N ILE A 74 4.74 -7.46 -9.37
CA ILE A 74 6.10 -8.03 -9.28
C ILE A 74 6.60 -7.95 -7.84
N SER A 75 6.50 -6.77 -7.21
CA SER A 75 6.97 -6.57 -5.84
C SER A 75 6.20 -7.42 -4.83
N TYR A 76 4.88 -7.54 -5.01
CA TYR A 76 4.02 -8.38 -4.17
C TYR A 76 4.40 -9.86 -4.28
N GLN A 77 4.56 -10.38 -5.50
CA GLN A 77 4.94 -11.78 -5.71
C GLN A 77 6.35 -12.06 -5.20
N PHE A 78 7.28 -11.12 -5.37
CA PHE A 78 8.63 -11.22 -4.83
C PHE A 78 8.62 -11.26 -3.29
N ALA A 79 7.92 -10.33 -2.64
CA ALA A 79 7.79 -10.29 -1.19
C ALA A 79 7.13 -11.57 -0.65
N LYS A 80 6.09 -12.06 -1.31
CA LYS A 80 5.42 -13.32 -0.95
C LYS A 80 6.37 -14.51 -0.94
N VAL A 81 7.22 -14.64 -1.96
CA VAL A 81 8.19 -15.75 -2.06
C VAL A 81 9.32 -15.60 -1.04
N MET A 82 9.81 -14.38 -0.82
CA MET A 82 10.94 -14.12 0.08
C MET A 82 10.58 -14.18 1.57
N ALA A 83 9.38 -13.74 1.94
CA ALA A 83 8.97 -13.65 3.34
C ALA A 83 8.40 -14.95 3.91
N ASP A 84 8.16 -15.98 3.06
CA ASP A 84 7.41 -17.21 3.39
C ASP A 84 6.12 -16.94 4.20
N ALA A 85 5.55 -15.75 4.02
CA ALA A 85 4.42 -15.26 4.77
C ALA A 85 3.12 -15.65 4.07
N LEU A 86 2.06 -15.90 4.84
CA LEU A 86 0.73 -16.14 4.29
C LEU A 86 0.18 -14.83 3.71
N PRO A 87 0.08 -14.68 2.39
CA PRO A 87 -0.45 -13.45 1.82
C PRO A 87 -1.95 -13.32 2.12
N VAL A 88 -2.37 -12.13 2.53
CA VAL A 88 -3.78 -11.75 2.64
C VAL A 88 -4.08 -10.79 1.48
N GLY A 89 -4.81 -11.28 0.47
CA GLY A 89 -5.20 -10.45 -0.68
C GLY A 89 -5.47 -11.22 -1.96
N PRO A 90 -5.92 -10.53 -3.04
CA PRO A 90 -6.09 -9.08 -3.15
C PRO A 90 -7.38 -8.55 -2.48
N ILE A 91 -7.24 -7.46 -1.73
CA ILE A 91 -8.37 -6.72 -1.13
C ILE A 91 -8.75 -5.58 -2.08
N LEU A 92 -10.03 -5.53 -2.46
CA LEU A 92 -10.57 -4.44 -3.27
C LEU A 92 -11.10 -3.35 -2.33
N ILE A 93 -10.61 -2.12 -2.51
CA ILE A 93 -11.00 -0.95 -1.72
C ILE A 93 -11.82 -0.01 -2.61
N GLY A 94 -12.88 0.60 -2.06
CA GLY A 94 -13.67 1.62 -2.74
C GLY A 94 -14.87 1.10 -3.56
N THR A 95 -15.25 -0.17 -3.40
CA THR A 95 -16.46 -0.71 -4.02
C THR A 95 -17.72 -0.34 -3.21
N ALA A 96 -18.86 -0.13 -3.88
CA ALA A 96 -20.13 0.20 -3.20
C ALA A 96 -20.68 -0.95 -2.33
N LYS A 97 -20.27 -2.18 -2.62
CA LYS A 97 -20.49 -3.38 -1.81
C LYS A 97 -19.18 -4.16 -1.74
N LEU A 98 -18.96 -4.85 -0.63
CA LEU A 98 -17.72 -5.58 -0.39
C LEU A 98 -17.65 -6.84 -1.24
N ALA A 99 -16.62 -6.91 -2.05
CA ALA A 99 -16.29 -8.07 -2.85
C ALA A 99 -14.77 -8.20 -2.89
N HIS A 100 -14.23 -9.38 -2.61
CA HIS A 100 -12.82 -9.69 -2.79
C HIS A 100 -12.69 -10.85 -3.77
N ILE A 101 -11.75 -10.72 -4.71
CA ILE A 101 -11.51 -11.73 -5.74
C ILE A 101 -10.32 -12.56 -5.29
N LEU A 102 -10.56 -13.85 -5.03
CA LEU A 102 -9.49 -14.80 -4.70
C LEU A 102 -9.00 -15.48 -5.98
N THR A 103 -7.69 -15.72 -6.06
CA THR A 103 -7.08 -16.52 -7.12
C THR A 103 -7.06 -18.00 -6.72
N GLY A 104 -7.04 -18.92 -7.70
CA GLY A 104 -6.99 -20.37 -7.42
C GLY A 104 -5.73 -20.86 -6.67
N SER A 105 -4.77 -19.96 -6.44
CA SER A 105 -3.53 -20.20 -5.68
C SER A 105 -3.66 -19.89 -4.18
N VAL A 106 -4.84 -19.48 -3.70
CA VAL A 106 -5.09 -19.21 -2.27
C VAL A 106 -5.28 -20.53 -1.52
N THR A 107 -4.58 -20.69 -0.40
CA THR A 107 -4.68 -21.86 0.48
C THR A 107 -5.93 -21.79 1.36
N ALA A 108 -6.38 -22.92 1.91
CA ALA A 108 -7.54 -22.95 2.80
C ALA A 108 -7.45 -21.94 3.98
N PRO A 109 -6.30 -21.79 4.68
CA PRO A 109 -6.14 -20.73 5.68
C PRO A 109 -6.31 -19.32 5.10
N GLY A 110 -5.81 -19.06 3.89
CA GLY A 110 -6.00 -17.79 3.21
C GLY A 110 -7.46 -17.47 2.90
N VAL A 111 -8.26 -18.46 2.50
CA VAL A 111 -9.71 -18.29 2.27
C VAL A 111 -10.44 -17.92 3.57
N VAL A 112 -10.11 -18.59 4.67
CA VAL A 112 -10.71 -18.31 5.99
C VAL A 112 -10.36 -16.89 6.45
N THR A 113 -9.09 -16.50 6.34
CA THR A 113 -8.65 -15.14 6.70
C THR A 113 -9.36 -14.09 5.85
N MET A 114 -9.46 -14.29 4.54
CA MET A 114 -10.14 -13.34 3.65
C MET A 114 -11.64 -13.26 3.92
N THR A 115 -12.28 -14.36 4.31
CA THR A 115 -13.69 -14.36 4.71
C THR A 115 -13.87 -13.56 6.01
N ALA A 116 -12.97 -13.71 6.98
CA ALA A 116 -13.01 -12.94 8.22
C ALA A 116 -12.84 -11.44 7.94
N VAL A 117 -11.90 -11.05 7.08
CA VAL A 117 -11.71 -9.65 6.65
C VAL A 117 -13.00 -9.10 6.02
N ALA A 118 -13.59 -9.83 5.07
CA ALA A 118 -14.82 -9.40 4.39
C ALA A 118 -16.00 -9.21 5.36
N VAL A 119 -16.12 -10.07 6.38
CA VAL A 119 -17.18 -9.97 7.40
C VAL A 119 -16.98 -8.73 8.27
N VAL A 120 -15.74 -8.47 8.72
CA VAL A 120 -15.43 -7.29 9.53
C VAL A 120 -15.69 -6.01 8.74
N GLU A 121 -15.19 -5.93 7.51
CA GLU A 121 -15.44 -4.76 6.64
C GLU A 121 -16.94 -4.54 6.40
N ALA A 122 -17.73 -5.63 6.28
CA ALA A 122 -19.18 -5.55 6.06
C ALA A 122 -19.92 -5.05 7.30
N GLN A 123 -19.48 -5.46 8.48
CA GLN A 123 -20.02 -4.97 9.74
C GLN A 123 -19.73 -3.48 9.93
N GLU A 124 -18.50 -3.04 9.65
CA GLU A 124 -18.11 -1.63 9.73
C GLU A 124 -18.87 -0.77 8.71
N SER A 125 -19.02 -1.26 7.47
CA SER A 125 -19.78 -0.57 6.42
C SER A 125 -21.27 -0.46 6.76
N ALA A 126 -21.86 -1.52 7.33
CA ALA A 126 -23.25 -1.51 7.79
C ALA A 126 -23.45 -0.57 8.99
N ALA A 127 -22.52 -0.55 9.94
CA ALA A 127 -22.54 0.36 11.08
C ALA A 127 -22.41 1.83 10.65
N ALA A 128 -21.51 2.12 9.70
CA ALA A 128 -21.33 3.45 9.12
C ALA A 128 -22.56 3.92 8.31
N ALA A 129 -23.29 3.00 7.67
CA ALA A 129 -24.55 3.30 7.00
C ALA A 129 -25.72 3.51 7.99
N ALA A 130 -25.74 2.78 9.11
CA ALA A 130 -26.77 2.89 10.15
C ALA A 130 -26.65 4.17 11.00
N GLY A 131 -25.43 4.69 11.20
CA GLY A 131 -25.17 5.94 11.94
C GLY A 131 -25.41 7.23 11.15
N ARG A 132 -25.88 7.14 9.89
CA ARG A 132 -26.19 8.28 9.01
C ARG A 132 -27.70 8.49 8.80
N GLY A 133 -28.54 7.81 9.59
CA GLY A 133 -30.01 7.92 9.59
C GLY A 133 -30.54 8.91 10.60
#